data_AF-A0A1H3FA62-F1
#
_entry.id   AF-A0A1H3FA62-F1
#
_cell.length_a   1.000
_cell.length_b   1.000
_cell.length_c   1.000
_cell.angle_alpha   90.00
_cell.angle_beta   90.00
_cell.angle_gamma   90.00
#
_symmetry.space_group_name_H-M   'P 1'
#
loop_
_entity.id
_entity.type
_entity.pdbx_description
1 polymer ?
#
loop_
_entity_poly.entity_id
_entity_poly.type
_entity_poly.pdbx_seq_one_letter_code
_entity_poly.pdbx_strand_id
1 'polypeptide(L)'
;MTDSSDREGSVRVSADGAQLEAPLRAAVDAVHAEGEHVEAVERQGEWALTEYGDRDYDHPDTRPRMRGWLHLFAFFGAIVAGAVLIPLAAVQGARAGFSVALYSLTILGLFGVSALYHRRRWSPRGWKLMKRADHSMIFLFIAGTYTPFALLAVPEPTGYWILGIVWTGAAAGIALKMVWPTAPRWLGVPIYLALGWVAVFIIVDILQTVGVTVIVLLAAGGLLYSLGAISYAVKKPNPWPGTFGYHELFHAMTIVAATCHYIAVYFALYNSPYAS
;
A
#
# COMPACT_ATOMS: atom_id res chain seq x y z
N MET A 1 38.66 19.82 -2.29
CA MET A 1 37.68 18.83 -2.74
C MET A 1 37.88 17.60 -1.88
N THR A 2 37.37 17.66 -0.65
CA THR A 2 37.52 16.57 0.34
C THR A 2 36.35 15.63 0.16
N ASP A 3 36.68 14.37 -0.12
CA ASP A 3 35.75 13.28 -0.32
C ASP A 3 34.82 13.14 0.90
N SER A 4 33.51 13.17 0.65
CA SER A 4 32.48 13.02 1.68
C SER A 4 32.20 11.57 2.06
N SER A 5 33.00 10.62 1.55
CA SER A 5 32.89 9.18 1.84
C SER A 5 33.44 8.78 3.22
N ASP A 6 34.36 9.57 3.80
CA ASP A 6 35.08 9.24 5.05
C ASP A 6 34.30 9.49 6.36
N ARG A 7 33.02 9.89 6.30
CA ARG A 7 32.16 10.00 7.50
C ARG A 7 31.25 8.80 7.73
N GLU A 8 31.23 7.82 6.82
CA GLU A 8 30.51 6.56 7.03
C GLU A 8 31.48 5.53 7.63
N GLY A 9 31.69 5.56 8.95
CA GLY A 9 32.50 4.55 9.65
C GLY A 9 32.08 3.12 9.27
N SER A 10 33.05 2.19 9.25
CA SER A 10 32.83 0.77 8.94
C SER A 10 31.74 0.18 9.84
N VAL A 11 30.95 -0.73 9.27
CA VAL A 11 29.92 -1.48 9.98
C VAL A 11 30.21 -2.96 9.85
N ARG A 12 29.82 -3.73 10.86
CA ARG A 12 29.84 -5.19 10.80
C ARG A 12 28.51 -5.68 10.26
N VAL A 13 28.54 -6.38 9.13
CA VAL A 13 27.38 -7.00 8.48
C VAL A 13 27.50 -8.52 8.61
N SER A 14 26.44 -9.20 9.03
CA SER A 14 26.36 -10.67 9.11
C SER A 14 25.33 -11.21 8.12
N ALA A 15 25.67 -12.28 7.39
CA ALA A 15 24.79 -13.03 6.51
C ALA A 15 25.23 -14.51 6.46
N ASP A 16 24.29 -15.45 6.64
CA ASP A 16 24.51 -16.91 6.63
C ASP A 16 25.76 -17.39 7.42
N GLY A 17 25.98 -16.79 8.60
CA GLY A 17 27.12 -17.08 9.47
C GLY A 17 28.46 -16.44 9.07
N ALA A 18 28.55 -15.81 7.90
CA ALA A 18 29.70 -14.99 7.49
C ALA A 18 29.61 -13.56 8.03
N GLN A 19 30.76 -12.96 8.35
CA GLN A 19 30.85 -11.57 8.80
C GLN A 19 31.74 -10.76 7.87
N LEU A 20 31.22 -9.61 7.42
CA LEU A 20 31.93 -8.66 6.57
C LEU A 20 32.03 -7.31 7.27
N GLU A 21 33.25 -6.79 7.37
CA GLU A 21 33.51 -5.43 7.86
C GLU A 21 33.96 -4.56 6.69
N ALA A 22 33.09 -3.65 6.27
CA ALA A 22 33.31 -2.75 5.13
C ALA A 22 32.41 -1.51 5.27
N PRO A 23 32.58 -0.47 4.42
CA PRO A 23 31.59 0.59 4.30
C PRO A 23 30.20 -0.01 4.05
N LEU A 24 29.18 0.47 4.78
CA LEU A 24 27.83 -0.12 4.83
C LEU A 24 27.27 -0.48 3.45
N ARG A 25 27.36 0.45 2.50
CA ARG A 25 26.83 0.22 1.14
C ARG A 25 27.53 -0.93 0.42
N ALA A 26 28.85 -1.00 0.51
CA ALA A 26 29.63 -2.06 -0.13
C ALA A 26 29.31 -3.42 0.49
N ALA A 27 29.16 -3.48 1.82
CA ALA A 27 28.81 -4.70 2.53
C ALA A 27 27.41 -5.22 2.16
N VAL A 28 26.41 -4.33 2.14
CA VAL A 28 25.02 -4.70 1.79
C VAL A 28 24.89 -5.08 0.32
N ASP A 29 25.54 -4.34 -0.59
CA ASP A 29 25.50 -4.65 -2.03
C ASP A 29 26.16 -6.01 -2.32
N ALA A 30 27.22 -6.39 -1.58
CA ALA A 30 27.85 -7.71 -1.69
C ALA A 30 26.91 -8.84 -1.26
N VAL A 31 26.27 -8.73 -0.09
CA VAL A 31 25.30 -9.74 0.40
C VAL A 31 24.14 -9.92 -0.58
N HIS A 32 23.61 -8.82 -1.14
CA HIS A 32 22.54 -8.90 -2.14
C HIS A 32 22.99 -9.50 -3.48
N ALA A 33 24.25 -9.29 -3.89
CA ALA A 33 24.80 -9.89 -5.10
C ALA A 33 24.88 -11.42 -5.01
N GLU A 34 25.07 -11.95 -3.81
CA GLU A 34 25.08 -13.39 -3.51
C GLU A 34 23.67 -13.97 -3.36
N GLY A 35 22.63 -13.12 -3.39
CA GLY A 35 21.24 -13.53 -3.20
C GLY A 35 20.87 -13.80 -1.75
N GLU A 36 21.75 -13.45 -0.81
CA GLU A 36 21.57 -13.62 0.63
C GLU A 36 20.85 -12.42 1.28
N HIS A 37 20.48 -12.60 2.55
CA HIS A 37 19.82 -11.58 3.36
C HIS A 37 20.72 -11.14 4.51
N VAL A 38 20.82 -9.83 4.71
CA VAL A 38 21.53 -9.26 5.86
C VAL A 38 20.78 -9.59 7.16
N GLU A 39 21.44 -10.29 8.07
CA GLU A 39 20.88 -10.74 9.35
C GLU A 39 21.15 -9.75 10.49
N ALA A 40 22.32 -9.13 10.49
CA ALA A 40 22.72 -8.13 11.49
C ALA A 40 23.55 -7.01 10.84
N VAL A 41 23.28 -5.78 11.27
CA VAL A 41 24.15 -4.62 11.03
C VAL A 41 24.39 -3.97 12.38
N GLU A 42 25.63 -3.91 12.82
CA GLU A 42 26.02 -3.30 14.10
C GLU A 42 26.77 -2.00 13.86
N ARG A 43 26.24 -0.90 14.40
CA ARG A 43 26.86 0.42 14.42
C ARG A 43 26.73 1.04 15.80
N GLN A 44 27.82 1.58 16.35
CA GLN A 44 27.80 2.17 17.69
C GLN A 44 26.77 3.30 17.80
N GLY A 45 25.89 3.21 18.80
CA GLY A 45 24.86 4.22 19.10
C GLY A 45 23.57 4.10 18.28
N GLU A 46 23.42 3.08 17.44
CA GLU A 46 22.19 2.79 16.68
C GLU A 46 21.51 1.51 17.19
N TRP A 47 20.21 1.37 16.90
CA TRP A 47 19.41 0.19 17.29
C TRP A 47 19.81 -1.02 16.46
N ALA A 48 20.10 -2.16 17.10
CA ALA A 48 20.44 -3.39 16.38
C ALA A 48 19.20 -3.99 15.68
N LEU A 49 19.40 -4.71 14.56
CA LEU A 49 18.31 -5.37 13.81
C LEU A 49 17.46 -6.32 14.68
N THR A 50 18.11 -7.01 15.60
CA THR A 50 17.49 -7.95 16.53
C THR A 50 16.47 -7.29 17.46
N GLU A 51 16.61 -6.00 17.76
CA GLU A 51 15.70 -5.26 18.65
C GLU A 51 14.30 -5.06 18.05
N TYR A 52 14.18 -5.11 16.72
CA TYR A 52 12.88 -4.98 16.05
C TYR A 52 12.04 -6.25 16.19
N GLY A 53 12.70 -7.41 16.35
CA GLY A 53 12.07 -8.69 16.69
C GLY A 53 11.14 -9.25 15.60
N ASP A 54 11.42 -8.96 14.34
CA ASP A 54 10.62 -9.40 13.19
C ASP A 54 11.53 -9.72 12.00
N ARG A 55 11.45 -10.95 11.49
CA ARG A 55 12.30 -11.42 10.37
C ARG A 55 11.89 -10.86 9.01
N ASP A 56 10.68 -10.30 8.90
CA ASP A 56 10.21 -9.62 7.70
C ASP A 56 10.45 -8.10 7.78
N TYR A 57 11.22 -7.62 8.76
CA TYR A 57 11.60 -6.22 8.86
C TYR A 57 12.77 -5.87 7.94
N ASP A 58 12.53 -4.95 6.99
CA ASP A 58 13.58 -4.36 6.18
C ASP A 58 14.13 -3.10 6.87
N HIS A 59 15.33 -3.20 7.44
CA HIS A 59 15.99 -2.06 8.08
C HIS A 59 16.26 -0.94 7.05
N PRO A 60 16.20 0.35 7.46
CA PRO A 60 16.52 1.47 6.58
C PRO A 60 17.84 1.36 5.83
N ASP A 61 18.79 0.60 6.38
CA ASP A 61 20.13 0.41 5.83
C ASP A 61 20.26 -0.77 4.87
N THR A 62 19.34 -1.73 4.93
CA THR A 62 19.39 -2.96 4.13
C THR A 62 18.27 -3.05 3.11
N ARG A 63 17.25 -2.19 3.22
CA ARG A 63 16.12 -2.16 2.28
C ARG A 63 16.54 -1.73 0.87
N PRO A 64 15.80 -2.17 -0.17
CA PRO A 64 16.04 -1.70 -1.54
C PRO A 64 15.96 -0.17 -1.69
N ARG A 65 16.77 0.39 -2.59
CA ARG A 65 16.91 1.86 -2.79
C ARG A 65 15.58 2.56 -3.08
N MET A 66 14.68 1.94 -3.85
CA MET A 66 13.39 2.53 -4.22
C MET A 66 12.30 2.38 -3.14
N ARG A 67 12.59 1.75 -1.99
CA ARG A 67 11.59 1.50 -0.95
C ARG A 67 10.91 2.79 -0.50
N GLY A 68 9.58 2.81 -0.61
CA GLY A 68 8.71 3.91 -0.22
C GLY A 68 8.67 5.12 -1.17
N TRP A 69 9.55 5.21 -2.17
CA TRP A 69 9.56 6.37 -3.09
C TRP A 69 8.34 6.43 -3.99
N LEU A 70 7.87 5.28 -4.49
CA LEU A 70 6.70 5.22 -5.35
C LEU A 70 5.45 5.77 -4.66
N HIS A 71 5.19 5.34 -3.42
CA HIS A 71 4.07 5.86 -2.63
C HIS A 71 4.26 7.32 -2.22
N LEU A 72 5.50 7.79 -2.02
CA LEU A 72 5.75 9.22 -1.76
C LEU A 72 5.32 10.09 -2.94
N PHE A 73 5.69 9.74 -4.17
CA PHE A 73 5.25 10.47 -5.35
C PHE A 73 3.75 10.33 -5.58
N ALA A 74 3.21 9.12 -5.39
CA ALA A 74 1.77 8.86 -5.51
C ALA A 74 0.95 9.66 -4.48
N PHE A 75 1.48 9.94 -3.29
CA PHE A 75 0.81 10.78 -2.29
C PHE A 75 0.55 12.19 -2.82
N PHE A 76 1.55 12.84 -3.42
CA PHE A 76 1.36 14.16 -4.03
C PHE A 76 0.43 14.10 -5.25
N GLY A 77 0.54 13.04 -6.06
CA GLY A 77 -0.42 12.77 -7.14
C GLY A 77 -1.86 12.64 -6.62
N ALA A 78 -2.06 11.95 -5.51
CA ALA A 78 -3.36 11.79 -4.87
C ALA A 78 -3.94 13.09 -4.31
N ILE A 79 -3.09 14.03 -3.85
CA ILE A 79 -3.55 15.37 -3.45
C ILE A 79 -4.16 16.08 -4.66
N VAL A 80 -3.46 16.09 -5.79
CA VAL A 80 -3.95 16.72 -7.03
C VAL A 80 -5.22 16.00 -7.51
N ALA A 81 -5.20 14.67 -7.55
CA ALA A 81 -6.34 13.87 -7.98
C ALA A 81 -7.60 14.12 -7.14
N GLY A 82 -7.46 14.17 -5.80
CA GLY A 82 -8.55 14.50 -4.88
C GLY A 82 -9.01 15.96 -5.01
N ALA A 83 -8.09 16.92 -5.14
CA ALA A 83 -8.41 18.33 -5.35
C ALA A 83 -9.20 18.58 -6.64
N VAL A 84 -9.04 17.72 -7.65
CA VAL A 84 -9.83 17.75 -8.88
C VAL A 84 -11.18 17.03 -8.70
N LEU A 85 -11.18 15.81 -8.19
CA LEU A 85 -12.39 14.97 -8.23
C LEU A 85 -13.42 15.36 -7.17
N ILE A 86 -13.00 15.84 -5.99
CA ILE A 86 -13.91 16.21 -4.90
C ILE A 86 -14.83 17.37 -5.31
N PRO A 87 -14.34 18.51 -5.86
CA PRO A 87 -15.23 19.58 -6.29
C PRO A 87 -16.16 19.16 -7.43
N LEU A 88 -15.66 18.39 -8.41
CA LEU A 88 -16.49 17.86 -9.48
C LEU A 88 -17.65 17.02 -8.92
N ALA A 89 -17.37 16.18 -7.92
CA ALA A 89 -18.38 15.37 -7.27
C ALA A 89 -19.36 16.19 -6.43
N ALA A 90 -18.88 17.21 -5.74
CA ALA A 90 -19.71 18.08 -4.91
C ALA A 90 -20.75 18.87 -5.73
N VAL A 91 -20.44 19.20 -6.99
CA VAL A 91 -21.39 19.87 -7.91
C VAL A 91 -22.53 18.94 -8.32
N GLN A 92 -22.30 17.63 -8.41
CA GLN A 92 -23.35 16.65 -8.71
C GLN A 92 -24.31 16.48 -7.53
N GLY A 93 -23.81 16.58 -6.30
CA GLY A 93 -24.63 16.54 -5.09
C GLY A 93 -23.83 16.23 -3.83
N ALA A 94 -24.44 16.45 -2.66
CA ALA A 94 -23.79 16.22 -1.36
C ALA A 94 -23.38 14.74 -1.18
N ARG A 95 -24.20 13.81 -1.68
CA ARG A 95 -23.92 12.36 -1.65
C ARG A 95 -22.67 12.02 -2.44
N ALA A 96 -22.57 12.52 -3.68
CA ALA A 96 -21.40 12.33 -4.53
C ALA A 96 -20.15 12.96 -3.91
N GLY A 97 -20.22 14.22 -3.49
CA GLY A 97 -19.13 14.94 -2.84
C GLY A 97 -18.58 14.21 -1.61
N PHE A 98 -19.45 13.74 -0.71
CA PHE A 98 -19.06 12.96 0.47
C PHE A 98 -18.36 11.65 0.08
N SER A 99 -18.95 10.89 -0.84
CA SER A 99 -18.43 9.58 -1.24
C SER A 99 -17.00 9.67 -1.82
N VAL A 100 -16.76 10.69 -2.65
CA VAL A 100 -15.47 10.94 -3.31
C VAL A 100 -14.46 11.55 -2.34
N ALA A 101 -14.89 12.40 -1.41
CA ALA A 101 -14.02 12.93 -0.36
C ALA A 101 -13.51 11.81 0.56
N LEU A 102 -14.39 10.89 0.98
CA LEU A 102 -14.01 9.75 1.81
C LEU A 102 -13.04 8.82 1.06
N TYR A 103 -13.32 8.50 -0.19
CA TYR A 103 -12.41 7.76 -1.07
C TYR A 103 -11.03 8.44 -1.21
N SER A 104 -11.02 9.74 -1.48
CA SER A 104 -9.77 10.50 -1.65
C SER A 104 -8.95 10.51 -0.36
N LEU A 105 -9.60 10.64 0.80
CA LEU A 105 -8.95 10.58 2.10
C LEU A 105 -8.27 9.24 2.35
N THR A 106 -8.88 8.11 1.96
CA THR A 106 -8.27 6.79 2.16
C THR A 106 -7.09 6.56 1.23
N ILE A 107 -7.11 7.07 -0.01
CA ILE A 107 -5.94 7.04 -0.91
C ILE A 107 -4.80 7.89 -0.36
N LEU A 108 -5.08 9.11 0.09
CA LEU A 108 -4.09 10.00 0.70
C LEU A 108 -3.47 9.34 1.93
N GLY A 109 -4.30 8.74 2.80
CA GLY A 109 -3.83 7.99 3.95
C GLY A 109 -2.95 6.81 3.54
N LEU A 110 -3.36 6.02 2.54
CA LEU A 110 -2.60 4.85 2.07
C LEU A 110 -1.21 5.24 1.62
N PHE A 111 -1.11 6.16 0.66
CA PHE A 111 0.18 6.55 0.11
C PHE A 111 1.01 7.35 1.11
N GLY A 112 0.39 8.25 1.88
CA GLY A 112 1.08 9.09 2.86
C GLY A 112 1.64 8.30 4.03
N VAL A 113 0.82 7.45 4.66
CA VAL A 113 1.26 6.58 5.77
C VAL A 113 2.32 5.60 5.27
N SER A 114 2.15 5.03 4.09
CA SER A 114 3.12 4.08 3.54
C SER A 114 4.45 4.72 3.18
N ALA A 115 4.43 5.91 2.57
CA ALA A 115 5.63 6.69 2.33
C ALA A 115 6.34 7.01 3.67
N LEU A 116 5.59 7.48 4.66
CA LEU A 116 6.16 7.84 5.96
C LEU A 116 6.75 6.62 6.70
N TYR A 117 6.05 5.48 6.67
CA TYR A 117 6.53 4.20 7.22
C TYR A 117 7.85 3.78 6.59
N HIS A 118 7.93 3.83 5.27
CA HIS A 118 9.08 3.34 4.52
C HIS A 118 10.20 4.34 4.30
N ARG A 119 10.01 5.64 4.51
CA ARG A 119 11.08 6.63 4.28
C ARG A 119 11.80 7.04 5.55
N ARG A 120 11.09 7.09 6.68
CA ARG A 120 11.66 7.54 7.96
C ARG A 120 12.34 6.40 8.71
N ARG A 121 13.44 6.72 9.41
CA ARG A 121 14.07 5.85 10.42
C ARG A 121 13.31 5.99 11.74
N TRP A 122 12.76 4.88 12.21
CA TRP A 122 11.94 4.81 13.42
C TRP A 122 12.67 4.06 14.52
N SER A 123 12.41 4.38 15.79
CA SER A 123 12.79 3.50 16.90
C SER A 123 12.01 2.17 16.82
N PRO A 124 12.44 1.09 17.49
CA PRO A 124 11.71 -0.19 17.47
C PRO A 124 10.21 -0.07 17.82
N ARG A 125 9.87 0.79 18.79
CA ARG A 125 8.47 1.09 19.14
C ARG A 125 7.74 1.87 18.04
N GLY A 126 8.36 2.92 17.50
CA GLY A 126 7.77 3.73 16.44
C GLY A 126 7.53 2.94 15.16
N TRP A 127 8.46 2.04 14.81
CA TRP A 127 8.34 1.15 13.67
C TRP A 127 7.12 0.23 13.81
N LYS A 128 6.91 -0.41 14.97
CA LYS A 128 5.73 -1.26 15.21
C LYS A 128 4.42 -0.49 15.05
N LEU A 129 4.36 0.76 15.54
CA LEU A 129 3.18 1.61 15.37
C LEU A 129 2.94 1.96 13.89
N MET A 130 3.98 2.33 13.16
CA MET A 130 3.84 2.67 11.75
C MET A 130 3.53 1.46 10.88
N LYS A 131 4.07 0.28 11.20
CA LYS A 131 3.70 -0.98 10.54
C LYS A 131 2.21 -1.29 10.73
N ARG A 132 1.67 -1.04 11.92
CA ARG A 132 0.22 -1.16 12.18
C ARG A 132 -0.57 -0.17 11.32
N ALA A 133 -0.15 1.09 11.29
CA ALA A 133 -0.84 2.12 10.51
C ALA A 133 -0.82 1.80 9.00
N ASP A 134 0.35 1.47 8.44
CA ASP A 134 0.54 1.16 7.02
C ASP A 134 -0.32 -0.04 6.59
N HIS A 135 -0.26 -1.15 7.33
CA HIS A 135 -1.07 -2.33 7.02
C HIS A 135 -2.58 -2.11 7.22
N SER A 136 -2.98 -1.23 8.15
CA SER A 136 -4.38 -0.85 8.36
C SER A 136 -4.92 0.01 7.21
N MET A 137 -4.08 0.84 6.59
CA MET A 137 -4.52 1.68 5.48
C MET A 137 -4.96 0.87 4.26
N ILE A 138 -4.47 -0.36 4.08
CA ILE A 138 -4.96 -1.25 3.02
C ILE A 138 -6.45 -1.54 3.19
N PHE A 139 -6.90 -1.83 4.41
CA PHE A 139 -8.32 -2.09 4.70
C PHE A 139 -9.19 -0.85 4.47
N LEU A 140 -8.72 0.31 4.92
CA LEU A 140 -9.41 1.59 4.71
C LEU A 140 -9.46 1.96 3.23
N PHE A 141 -8.39 1.73 2.47
CA PHE A 141 -8.36 1.97 1.04
C PHE A 141 -9.37 1.10 0.28
N ILE A 142 -9.47 -0.19 0.62
CA ILE A 142 -10.47 -1.08 0.04
C ILE A 142 -11.87 -0.54 0.31
N ALA A 143 -12.24 -0.32 1.59
CA ALA A 143 -13.57 0.18 1.95
C ALA A 143 -13.89 1.57 1.36
N GLY A 144 -12.89 2.48 1.34
CA GLY A 144 -13.01 3.79 0.71
C GLY A 144 -13.21 3.71 -0.79
N THR A 145 -12.57 2.75 -1.48
CA THR A 145 -12.77 2.51 -2.92
C THR A 145 -14.20 2.08 -3.21
N TYR A 146 -14.79 1.22 -2.37
CA TYR A 146 -16.19 0.79 -2.52
C TYR A 146 -17.19 1.91 -2.31
N THR A 147 -16.86 2.93 -1.52
CA THR A 147 -17.81 3.97 -1.09
C THR A 147 -18.49 4.70 -2.27
N PRO A 148 -17.76 5.27 -3.26
CA PRO A 148 -18.38 5.91 -4.40
C PRO A 148 -19.20 4.94 -5.26
N PHE A 149 -18.78 3.69 -5.47
CA PHE A 149 -19.59 2.73 -6.24
C PHE A 149 -20.85 2.28 -5.49
N ALA A 150 -20.76 2.08 -4.18
CA ALA A 150 -21.91 1.71 -3.37
C ALA A 150 -22.93 2.86 -3.28
N LEU A 151 -22.47 4.11 -3.22
CA LEU A 151 -23.37 5.26 -3.12
C LEU A 151 -23.87 5.73 -4.48
N LEU A 152 -23.08 5.57 -5.53
CA LEU A 152 -23.36 6.15 -6.84
C LEU A 152 -23.62 5.11 -7.92
N ALA A 153 -23.23 3.84 -7.85
CA ALA A 153 -23.37 2.93 -9.00
C ALA A 153 -24.52 1.90 -8.86
N VAL A 154 -25.19 1.85 -7.71
CA VAL A 154 -26.20 0.84 -7.39
C VAL A 154 -27.39 1.45 -6.64
N PRO A 155 -28.57 0.78 -6.61
CA PRO A 155 -29.69 1.18 -5.78
C PRO A 155 -29.30 1.28 -4.29
N GLU A 156 -29.87 2.24 -3.56
CA GLU A 156 -29.47 2.53 -2.18
C GLU A 156 -29.47 1.33 -1.23
N PRO A 157 -30.47 0.42 -1.23
CA PRO A 157 -30.44 -0.73 -0.34
C PRO A 157 -29.21 -1.62 -0.56
N THR A 158 -28.88 -1.90 -1.83
CA THR A 158 -27.68 -2.64 -2.22
C THR A 158 -26.42 -1.89 -1.80
N GLY A 159 -26.39 -0.57 -2.03
CA GLY A 159 -25.30 0.31 -1.64
C GLY A 159 -24.98 0.24 -0.14
N TYR A 160 -25.99 0.36 0.72
CA TYR A 160 -25.81 0.30 2.17
C TYR A 160 -25.39 -1.09 2.65
N TRP A 161 -25.87 -2.17 2.03
CA TRP A 161 -25.40 -3.52 2.31
C TRP A 161 -23.90 -3.67 2.00
N ILE A 162 -23.45 -3.20 0.83
CA ILE A 162 -22.04 -3.22 0.45
C ILE A 162 -21.20 -2.40 1.43
N LEU A 163 -21.62 -1.18 1.75
CA LEU A 163 -20.93 -0.33 2.74
C LEU A 163 -20.80 -1.03 4.10
N GLY A 164 -21.88 -1.63 4.59
CA GLY A 164 -21.87 -2.38 5.85
C GLY A 164 -20.84 -3.50 5.84
N ILE A 165 -20.81 -4.31 4.79
CA ILE A 165 -19.86 -5.43 4.64
C ILE A 165 -18.42 -4.92 4.59
N VAL A 166 -18.12 -3.96 3.70
CA VAL A 166 -16.73 -3.54 3.45
C VAL A 166 -16.14 -2.75 4.61
N TRP A 167 -16.93 -1.89 5.26
CA TRP A 167 -16.46 -1.12 6.42
C TRP A 167 -16.36 -1.97 7.69
N THR A 168 -17.28 -2.93 7.90
CA THR A 168 -17.16 -3.89 9.02
C THR A 168 -15.96 -4.81 8.81
N GLY A 169 -15.77 -5.33 7.60
CA GLY A 169 -14.59 -6.12 7.25
C GLY A 169 -13.29 -5.34 7.41
N ALA A 170 -13.27 -4.06 7.02
CA ALA A 170 -12.12 -3.19 7.24
C ALA A 170 -11.85 -2.97 8.72
N ALA A 171 -12.87 -2.70 9.54
CA ALA A 171 -12.73 -2.52 10.99
C ALA A 171 -12.18 -3.80 11.65
N ALA A 172 -12.69 -4.97 11.29
CA ALA A 172 -12.19 -6.25 11.78
C ALA A 172 -10.72 -6.50 11.37
N GLY A 173 -10.37 -6.20 10.13
CA GLY A 173 -9.01 -6.27 9.62
C GLY A 173 -8.03 -5.35 10.35
N ILE A 174 -8.44 -4.09 10.59
CA ILE A 174 -7.66 -3.11 11.37
C ILE A 174 -7.47 -3.60 12.79
N ALA A 175 -8.53 -4.09 13.44
CA ALA A 175 -8.44 -4.63 14.80
C ALA A 175 -7.43 -5.78 14.89
N LEU A 176 -7.47 -6.72 13.92
CA LEU A 176 -6.49 -7.81 13.82
C LEU A 176 -5.05 -7.27 13.74
N LYS A 177 -4.79 -6.23 12.95
CA LYS A 177 -3.45 -5.63 12.84
C LYS A 177 -3.01 -4.86 14.07
N MET A 178 -3.95 -4.24 14.78
CA MET A 178 -3.64 -3.55 16.04
C MET A 178 -3.26 -4.53 17.14
N VAL A 179 -3.97 -5.66 17.25
CA VAL A 179 -3.71 -6.71 18.26
C VAL A 179 -2.48 -7.54 17.88
N TRP A 180 -2.34 -7.91 16.61
CA TRP A 180 -1.25 -8.78 16.12
C TRP A 180 -0.48 -8.15 14.95
N PRO A 181 0.41 -7.17 15.24
CA PRO A 181 1.16 -6.44 14.19
C PRO A 181 2.19 -7.29 13.45
N THR A 182 2.71 -8.32 14.12
CA THR A 182 3.69 -9.28 13.58
C THR A 182 3.00 -10.50 12.95
N ALA A 183 1.67 -10.46 12.77
CA ALA A 183 0.94 -11.51 12.07
C ALA A 183 1.57 -11.73 10.69
N PRO A 184 1.80 -12.99 10.30
CA PRO A 184 2.49 -13.28 9.06
C PRO A 184 1.68 -12.77 7.87
N ARG A 185 2.36 -12.24 6.86
CA ARG A 185 1.73 -11.61 5.69
C ARG A 185 0.83 -12.56 4.88
N TRP A 186 1.10 -13.86 4.89
CA TRP A 186 0.22 -14.86 4.26
C TRP A 186 -1.18 -14.92 4.88
N LEU A 187 -1.35 -14.46 6.12
CA LEU A 187 -2.67 -14.34 6.75
C LEU A 187 -3.38 -13.04 6.32
N GLY A 188 -2.64 -11.94 6.17
CA GLY A 188 -3.22 -10.65 5.79
C GLY A 188 -3.72 -10.64 4.34
N VAL A 189 -2.92 -11.18 3.41
CA VAL A 189 -3.21 -11.12 1.97
C VAL A 189 -4.58 -11.74 1.61
N PRO A 190 -4.93 -12.96 2.05
CA PRO A 190 -6.25 -13.53 1.78
C PRO A 190 -7.40 -12.68 2.31
N ILE A 191 -7.24 -12.02 3.46
CA ILE A 191 -8.29 -11.14 4.02
C ILE A 191 -8.46 -9.90 3.15
N TYR A 192 -7.35 -9.29 2.68
CA TYR A 192 -7.40 -8.17 1.74
C TYR A 192 -8.09 -8.56 0.44
N LEU A 193 -7.75 -9.72 -0.11
CA LEU A 193 -8.35 -10.23 -1.35
C LEU A 193 -9.83 -10.54 -1.15
N ALA A 194 -10.22 -11.23 -0.07
CA ALA A 194 -11.62 -11.52 0.20
C ALA A 194 -12.47 -10.24 0.30
N LEU A 195 -11.98 -9.22 1.02
CA LEU A 195 -12.66 -7.93 1.13
C LEU A 195 -12.67 -7.18 -0.22
N GLY A 196 -11.57 -7.26 -0.96
CA GLY A 196 -11.40 -6.61 -2.27
C GLY A 196 -12.27 -7.20 -3.37
N TRP A 197 -12.79 -8.42 -3.22
CA TRP A 197 -13.61 -9.11 -4.22
C TRP A 197 -15.13 -9.00 -4.00
N VAL A 198 -15.57 -8.26 -2.97
CA VAL A 198 -17.00 -7.96 -2.73
C VAL A 198 -17.68 -7.31 -3.96
N ALA A 199 -16.93 -6.63 -4.82
CA ALA A 199 -17.39 -5.98 -6.05
C ALA A 199 -18.05 -6.95 -7.04
N VAL A 200 -17.72 -8.25 -6.98
CA VAL A 200 -18.34 -9.27 -7.84
C VAL A 200 -19.86 -9.30 -7.66
N PHE A 201 -20.35 -9.01 -6.45
CA PHE A 201 -21.80 -9.02 -6.18
C PHE A 201 -22.57 -7.86 -6.83
N ILE A 202 -21.88 -6.78 -7.22
CA ILE A 202 -22.49 -5.59 -7.83
C ILE A 202 -22.04 -5.36 -9.28
N ILE A 203 -21.32 -6.32 -9.88
CA ILE A 203 -20.76 -6.15 -11.22
C ILE A 203 -21.85 -6.02 -12.29
N VAL A 204 -22.99 -6.71 -12.13
CA VAL A 204 -24.13 -6.63 -13.04
C VAL A 204 -24.79 -5.26 -12.95
N ASP A 205 -25.01 -4.75 -11.74
CA ASP A 205 -25.56 -3.42 -11.53
C ASP A 205 -24.65 -2.37 -12.19
N ILE A 206 -23.34 -2.41 -11.91
CA ILE A 206 -22.36 -1.49 -12.50
C ILE A 206 -22.37 -1.57 -14.05
N LEU A 207 -22.50 -2.77 -14.62
CA LEU A 207 -22.56 -2.94 -16.08
C LEU A 207 -23.75 -2.19 -16.68
N GLN A 208 -24.91 -2.32 -16.02
CA GLN A 208 -26.18 -1.80 -16.50
C GLN A 208 -26.33 -0.30 -16.24
N THR A 209 -25.78 0.21 -15.13
CA THR A 209 -25.97 1.61 -14.70
C THR A 209 -24.83 2.53 -15.11
N VAL A 210 -23.58 2.06 -15.11
CA VAL A 210 -22.40 2.92 -15.35
C VAL A 210 -21.68 2.57 -16.65
N GLY A 211 -21.66 1.29 -17.01
CA GLY A 211 -21.16 0.82 -18.30
C GLY A 211 -19.86 0.00 -18.24
N VAL A 212 -19.53 -0.60 -19.39
CA VAL A 212 -18.45 -1.58 -19.54
C VAL A 212 -17.06 -1.03 -19.19
N THR A 213 -16.80 0.25 -19.46
CA THR A 213 -15.51 0.90 -19.16
C THR A 213 -15.16 0.80 -17.69
N VAL A 214 -16.14 1.01 -16.80
CA VAL A 214 -15.92 0.93 -15.34
C VAL A 214 -15.59 -0.50 -14.92
N ILE A 215 -16.25 -1.50 -15.50
CA ILE A 215 -15.94 -2.90 -15.21
C ILE A 215 -14.53 -3.26 -15.62
N VAL A 216 -14.10 -2.85 -16.82
CA VAL A 216 -12.74 -3.13 -17.29
C VAL A 216 -11.71 -2.46 -16.38
N LEU A 217 -11.95 -1.23 -15.96
CA LEU A 217 -11.05 -0.52 -15.03
C LEU A 217 -11.00 -1.18 -13.64
N LEU A 218 -12.15 -1.57 -13.08
CA LEU A 218 -12.22 -2.27 -11.79
C LEU A 218 -11.57 -3.65 -11.87
N ALA A 219 -11.81 -4.41 -12.95
CA ALA A 219 -11.20 -5.70 -13.16
C ALA A 219 -9.68 -5.58 -13.34
N ALA A 220 -9.21 -4.65 -14.17
CA ALA A 220 -7.79 -4.39 -14.35
C ALA A 220 -7.11 -3.97 -13.04
N GLY A 221 -7.70 -3.03 -12.31
CA GLY A 221 -7.18 -2.59 -11.01
C GLY A 221 -7.18 -3.70 -9.96
N GLY A 222 -8.27 -4.45 -9.84
CA GLY A 222 -8.39 -5.58 -8.92
C GLY A 222 -7.41 -6.71 -9.22
N LEU A 223 -7.19 -7.04 -10.50
CA LEU A 223 -6.22 -8.04 -10.92
C LEU A 223 -4.78 -7.58 -10.66
N LEU A 224 -4.42 -6.34 -11.02
CA LEU A 224 -3.08 -5.80 -10.77
C LEU A 224 -2.78 -5.76 -9.27
N TYR A 225 -3.72 -5.29 -8.45
CA TYR A 225 -3.58 -5.30 -7.00
C TYR A 225 -3.39 -6.72 -6.47
N SER A 226 -4.18 -7.69 -6.95
CA SER A 226 -4.08 -9.09 -6.53
C SER A 226 -2.73 -9.70 -6.90
N LEU A 227 -2.24 -9.46 -8.13
CA LEU A 227 -0.92 -9.90 -8.59
C LEU A 227 0.21 -9.30 -7.77
N GLY A 228 0.11 -8.00 -7.44
CA GLY A 228 1.04 -7.34 -6.55
C GLY A 228 1.03 -7.96 -5.15
N ALA A 229 -0.15 -8.20 -4.57
CA ALA A 229 -0.30 -8.78 -3.23
C ALA A 229 0.23 -10.22 -3.17
N ILE A 230 0.02 -11.01 -4.22
CA ILE A 230 0.62 -12.34 -4.36
C ILE A 230 2.14 -12.24 -4.45
N SER A 231 2.68 -11.36 -5.30
CA SER A 231 4.12 -11.12 -5.43
C SER A 231 4.74 -10.75 -4.08
N TYR A 232 4.05 -9.89 -3.32
CA TYR A 232 4.42 -9.52 -1.96
C TYR A 232 4.40 -10.70 -0.98
N ALA A 233 3.38 -11.57 -1.05
CA ALA A 233 3.31 -12.76 -0.20
C ALA A 233 4.45 -13.75 -0.48
N VAL A 234 4.77 -13.98 -1.76
CA VAL A 234 5.78 -14.97 -2.18
C VAL A 234 7.23 -14.46 -2.17
N LYS A 235 7.46 -13.17 -1.88
CA LYS A 235 8.79 -12.50 -1.92
C LYS A 235 9.49 -12.56 -3.29
N LYS A 236 8.73 -12.65 -4.37
CA LYS A 236 9.25 -12.74 -5.75
C LYS A 236 8.31 -12.03 -6.72
N PRO A 237 8.81 -11.55 -7.88
CA PRO A 237 10.21 -11.53 -8.31
C PRO A 237 11.04 -10.41 -7.67
N ASN A 238 12.37 -10.46 -7.84
CA ASN A 238 13.29 -9.35 -7.51
C ASN A 238 13.98 -8.86 -8.79
N PRO A 239 13.34 -7.97 -9.58
CA PRO A 239 13.83 -7.58 -10.91
C PRO A 239 15.22 -6.95 -10.87
N TRP A 240 15.49 -6.09 -9.89
CA TRP A 240 16.78 -5.44 -9.68
C TRP A 240 17.18 -5.54 -8.21
N PRO A 241 17.93 -6.60 -7.82
CA PRO A 241 18.38 -6.81 -6.44
C PRO A 241 19.02 -5.55 -5.84
N GLY A 242 18.69 -5.26 -4.57
CA GLY A 242 19.13 -4.05 -3.86
C GLY A 242 18.49 -2.73 -4.31
N THR A 243 17.76 -2.68 -5.44
CA THR A 243 17.14 -1.44 -5.95
C THR A 243 15.62 -1.52 -6.03
N PHE A 244 15.09 -2.58 -6.66
CA PHE A 244 13.67 -2.79 -6.92
C PHE A 244 13.34 -4.29 -6.80
N GLY A 245 12.57 -4.65 -5.78
CA GLY A 245 12.15 -6.02 -5.48
C GLY A 245 10.63 -6.20 -5.53
N TYR A 246 10.19 -7.33 -4.96
CA TYR A 246 8.76 -7.70 -4.89
C TYR A 246 7.90 -6.64 -4.17
N HIS A 247 8.48 -5.92 -3.21
CA HIS A 247 7.78 -4.89 -2.43
C HIS A 247 7.53 -3.63 -3.27
N GLU A 248 8.54 -3.20 -4.03
CA GLU A 248 8.41 -2.08 -4.95
C GLU A 248 7.46 -2.43 -6.10
N LEU A 249 7.47 -3.68 -6.57
CA LEU A 249 6.48 -4.17 -7.53
C LEU A 249 5.06 -4.08 -6.96
N PHE A 250 4.85 -4.50 -5.71
CA PHE A 250 3.56 -4.36 -5.03
C PHE A 250 3.10 -2.91 -4.93
N HIS A 251 4.01 -1.99 -4.57
CA HIS A 251 3.71 -0.55 -4.56
C HIS A 251 3.34 -0.04 -5.95
N ALA A 252 4.09 -0.41 -7.00
CA ALA A 252 3.79 -0.02 -8.36
C ALA A 252 2.41 -0.50 -8.82
N MET A 253 2.09 -1.77 -8.59
CA MET A 253 0.79 -2.36 -8.92
C MET A 253 -0.35 -1.71 -8.14
N THR A 254 -0.12 -1.35 -6.87
CA THR A 254 -1.10 -0.64 -6.04
C THR A 254 -1.38 0.76 -6.59
N ILE A 255 -0.36 1.47 -7.07
CA ILE A 255 -0.54 2.79 -7.71
C ILE A 255 -1.37 2.65 -8.99
N VAL A 256 -1.02 1.72 -9.88
CA VAL A 256 -1.77 1.52 -11.13
C VAL A 256 -3.21 1.13 -10.83
N ALA A 257 -3.44 0.23 -9.87
CA ALA A 257 -4.78 -0.13 -9.43
C ALA A 257 -5.56 1.07 -8.89
N ALA A 258 -4.96 1.91 -8.04
CA ALA A 258 -5.58 3.13 -7.54
C ALA A 258 -5.90 4.12 -8.67
N THR A 259 -5.04 4.24 -9.69
CA THR A 259 -5.32 5.05 -10.89
C THR A 259 -6.51 4.49 -11.68
N CYS A 260 -6.58 3.18 -11.92
CA CYS A 260 -7.72 2.57 -12.58
C CYS A 260 -9.03 2.84 -11.81
N HIS A 261 -9.01 2.68 -10.49
CA HIS A 261 -10.17 2.93 -9.65
C HIS A 261 -10.56 4.41 -9.62
N TYR A 262 -9.59 5.33 -9.61
CA TYR A 262 -9.84 6.77 -9.67
C TYR A 262 -10.59 7.15 -10.96
N ILE A 263 -10.12 6.63 -12.10
CA ILE A 263 -10.77 6.85 -13.40
C ILE A 263 -12.16 6.20 -13.41
N ALA A 264 -12.32 5.03 -12.82
CA ALA A 264 -13.61 4.36 -12.70
C ALA A 264 -14.61 5.17 -11.84
N VAL A 265 -14.16 5.80 -10.75
CA VAL A 265 -14.98 6.71 -9.92
C VAL A 265 -15.39 7.95 -10.71
N TYR A 266 -14.49 8.52 -11.52
CA TYR A 266 -14.84 9.61 -12.42
C TYR A 266 -15.97 9.22 -13.38
N PHE A 267 -15.91 8.03 -14.02
CA PHE A 267 -17.00 7.57 -14.87
C PHE A 267 -18.29 7.30 -14.08
N ALA A 268 -18.20 6.73 -12.88
CA ALA A 268 -19.36 6.54 -12.01
C ALA A 268 -20.06 7.86 -11.67
N LEU A 269 -19.32 8.95 -11.54
CA LEU A 269 -19.87 10.26 -11.24
C LEU A 269 -20.76 10.83 -12.36
N TYR A 270 -20.42 10.55 -13.63
CA TYR A 270 -21.09 11.18 -14.78
C TYR A 270 -22.03 10.26 -15.53
N ASN A 271 -21.81 8.94 -15.47
CA ASN A 271 -22.67 7.98 -16.16
C ASN A 271 -23.81 7.49 -15.27
N SER A 272 -23.69 7.64 -13.95
CA SER A 272 -24.67 7.07 -13.04
C SER A 272 -25.97 7.87 -12.96
N PRO A 273 -27.14 7.19 -12.95
CA PRO A 273 -28.41 7.81 -12.62
C PRO A 273 -28.58 8.16 -11.12
N TYR A 274 -27.67 7.73 -10.24
CA TYR A 274 -27.74 7.97 -8.78
C TYR A 274 -26.81 9.08 -8.28
N ALA A 275 -26.14 9.81 -9.18
CA ALA A 275 -25.18 10.84 -8.82
C ALA A 275 -25.80 12.18 -8.40
N SER A 276 -27.08 12.41 -8.76
CA SER A 276 -27.87 13.62 -8.47
C SER A 276 -28.79 13.44 -7.27
#